data_AF-A0A0M3D0R1-F1
#
_entry.id   AF-A0A0M3D0R1-F1
#
_cell.length_a   1.000
_cell.length_b   1.000
_cell.length_c   1.000
_cell.angle_alpha   90.00
_cell.angle_beta   90.00
_cell.angle_gamma   90.00
#
_symmetry.space_group_name_H-M   'P 1'
#
loop_
_entity.id
_entity.type
_entity.pdbx_description
1 polymer ?
#
loop_
_entity_poly.entity_id
_entity_poly.type
_entity_poly.pdbx_seq_one_letter_code
_entity_poly.pdbx_strand_id
1 'polypeptide(L)'
;MAHHTATTDGPATTEVPSSSEHARAGVRPEIQALRALAVLSVLLYHLWPTRLPGGFVGVDVFFVVSGFLITAHLLREHTRTGRIALTRFWARRARRLLPASMLVLLVTAGAVYLFVPPSRWPQFGGEIIASALYGENWALAWQSVDYMALSNVKSPTQHFWTLGVEEQFYIFWPLLLLLIAMLGRWAGRRRSLVMPLGIAFVVVVSLVHSVLFTAASQSMAYFFTSTRVWEFGAGALLSILLARKSSFSLRPLTAAALSWLGFASSSRPSCSSAP
;
A
#
# COMPACT_ATOMS: atom_id res chain seq x y z
N MET A 1 39.21 -58.94 -38.01
CA MET A 1 39.97 -58.87 -36.75
C MET A 1 40.03 -57.40 -36.36
N ALA A 2 39.10 -56.93 -35.52
CA ALA A 2 39.00 -55.52 -35.13
C ALA A 2 38.74 -55.47 -33.63
N HIS A 3 39.58 -54.72 -32.92
CA HIS A 3 39.67 -54.65 -31.47
C HIS A 3 38.54 -53.85 -30.83
N HIS A 4 38.15 -54.30 -29.64
CA HIS A 4 37.27 -53.69 -28.66
C HIS A 4 37.62 -52.22 -28.33
N THR A 5 36.63 -51.34 -28.37
CA THR A 5 36.56 -50.11 -27.57
C THR A 5 35.51 -50.29 -26.48
N ALA A 6 35.94 -50.22 -25.23
CA ALA A 6 35.07 -50.14 -24.06
C ALA A 6 34.72 -48.66 -23.80
N THR A 7 33.44 -48.34 -23.74
CA THR A 7 32.95 -47.06 -23.21
C THR A 7 32.07 -47.38 -21.99
N THR A 8 32.49 -46.88 -20.85
CA THR A 8 31.88 -47.09 -19.54
C THR A 8 30.62 -46.22 -19.40
N ASP A 9 29.43 -46.83 -19.35
CA ASP A 9 28.21 -46.14 -18.96
C ASP A 9 28.18 -45.96 -17.42
N GLY A 10 28.38 -44.72 -16.97
CA GLY A 10 28.11 -44.32 -15.58
C GLY A 10 26.61 -44.03 -15.39
N PRO A 11 26.02 -44.31 -14.21
CA PRO A 11 24.60 -44.13 -13.99
C PRO A 11 24.24 -42.64 -14.02
N ALA A 12 23.23 -42.29 -14.82
CA ALA A 12 22.66 -40.96 -14.85
C ALA A 12 22.06 -40.61 -13.48
N THR A 13 22.76 -39.77 -12.72
CA THR A 13 22.23 -39.13 -11.51
C THR A 13 21.05 -38.26 -11.92
N THR A 14 19.84 -38.73 -11.63
CA THR A 14 18.63 -37.92 -11.72
C THR A 14 18.72 -36.89 -10.60
N GLU A 15 19.15 -35.67 -10.90
CA GLU A 15 19.11 -34.55 -9.95
C GLU A 15 17.65 -34.32 -9.55
N VAL A 16 17.31 -34.72 -8.32
CA VAL A 16 16.05 -34.35 -7.69
C VAL A 16 16.11 -32.83 -7.45
N PRO A 17 15.17 -32.03 -8.00
CA PRO A 17 15.20 -30.59 -7.78
C PRO A 17 15.12 -30.31 -6.28
N SER A 18 16.09 -29.57 -5.76
CA SER A 18 16.17 -29.28 -4.33
C SER A 18 14.90 -28.56 -3.86
N SER A 19 14.38 -28.98 -2.71
CA SER A 19 13.19 -28.43 -2.02
C SER A 19 13.24 -26.92 -1.77
N SER A 20 14.39 -26.28 -2.00
CA SER A 20 14.61 -24.84 -1.84
C SER A 20 14.01 -23.99 -2.97
N GLU A 21 13.85 -24.52 -4.19
CA GLU A 21 13.30 -23.77 -5.32
C GLU A 21 11.79 -23.59 -5.23
N HIS A 22 11.07 -24.61 -4.75
CA HIS A 22 9.61 -24.54 -4.56
C HIS A 22 9.19 -23.60 -3.43
N ALA A 23 10.04 -23.37 -2.42
CA ALA A 23 9.76 -22.44 -1.33
C ALA A 23 9.84 -20.96 -1.74
N ARG A 24 10.55 -20.63 -2.84
CA ARG A 24 10.68 -19.25 -3.36
C ARG A 24 9.48 -18.78 -4.19
N ALA A 25 8.54 -19.67 -4.54
CA ALA A 25 7.41 -19.34 -5.41
C ALA A 25 6.34 -18.41 -4.79
N GLY A 26 6.45 -18.07 -3.50
CA GLY A 26 5.39 -17.35 -2.77
C GLY A 26 5.72 -15.93 -2.29
N VAL A 27 7.00 -15.57 -2.19
CA VAL A 27 7.44 -14.28 -1.63
C VAL A 27 8.11 -13.48 -2.73
N ARG A 28 7.62 -12.26 -2.98
CA ARG A 28 8.25 -11.30 -3.91
C ARG A 28 9.07 -10.30 -3.10
N PRO A 29 10.33 -10.63 -2.76
CA PRO A 29 11.15 -9.83 -1.86
C PRO A 29 11.34 -8.41 -2.38
N GLU A 30 11.33 -8.20 -3.69
CA GLU A 30 11.48 -6.89 -4.34
C GLU A 30 10.32 -5.95 -3.95
N ILE A 31 9.09 -6.48 -3.90
CA ILE A 31 7.93 -5.67 -3.55
C ILE A 31 7.89 -5.39 -2.04
N GLN A 32 8.33 -6.35 -1.23
CA GLN A 32 8.48 -6.11 0.21
C GLN A 32 9.56 -5.07 0.50
N ALA A 33 10.67 -5.09 -0.24
CA ALA A 33 11.72 -4.08 -0.17
C ALA A 33 11.19 -2.70 -0.57
N LEU A 34 10.38 -2.58 -1.62
CA LEU A 34 9.76 -1.31 -2.00
C LEU A 34 8.87 -0.74 -0.89
N ARG A 35 8.06 -1.55 -0.21
CA ARG A 35 7.30 -1.07 0.95
C ARG A 35 8.21 -0.68 2.11
N ALA A 36 9.27 -1.44 2.36
CA ALA A 36 10.21 -1.12 3.43
C ALA A 36 10.93 0.20 3.16
N LEU A 37 11.37 0.44 1.92
CA LEU A 37 11.95 1.70 1.48
C LEU A 37 10.95 2.85 1.61
N ALA A 38 9.70 2.64 1.19
CA ALA A 38 8.64 3.63 1.33
C ALA A 38 8.42 4.05 2.81
N VAL A 39 8.32 3.09 3.73
CA VAL A 39 8.20 3.36 5.17
C VAL A 39 9.46 4.03 5.72
N LEU A 40 10.65 3.59 5.29
CA LEU A 40 11.92 4.17 5.72
C LEU A 40 12.05 5.62 5.28
N SER A 41 11.65 5.97 4.06
CA SER A 41 11.63 7.36 3.58
C SER A 41 10.75 8.26 4.46
N VAL A 42 9.59 7.77 4.88
CA VAL A 42 8.70 8.50 5.79
C VAL A 42 9.32 8.68 7.16
N LEU A 43 9.96 7.63 7.70
CA LEU A 43 10.64 7.69 8.99
C LEU A 43 11.80 8.71 8.95
N LEU A 44 12.64 8.64 7.91
CA LEU A 44 13.76 9.56 7.73
C LEU A 44 13.31 11.01 7.58
N TYR A 45 12.20 11.26 6.86
CA TYR A 45 11.61 12.60 6.77
C TYR A 45 11.20 13.15 8.14
N HIS A 46 10.63 12.31 9.01
CA HIS A 46 10.22 12.74 10.35
C HIS A 46 11.40 12.98 11.29
N LEU A 47 12.51 12.25 11.12
CA LEU A 47 13.72 12.41 11.94
C LEU A 47 14.62 13.56 11.45
N TRP A 48 14.77 13.71 10.12
CA TRP A 48 15.62 14.71 9.48
C TRP A 48 14.95 15.37 8.27
N PRO A 49 13.96 16.26 8.49
CA PRO A 49 13.18 16.86 7.41
C PRO A 49 14.02 17.60 6.36
N THR A 50 15.11 18.25 6.79
CA THR A 50 16.01 19.02 5.91
C THR A 50 16.92 18.13 5.06
N ARG A 51 17.15 16.88 5.46
CA ARG A 51 18.01 15.92 4.74
C ARG A 51 17.26 15.15 3.67
N LEU A 52 15.95 14.94 3.85
CA LEU A 52 15.10 14.23 2.91
C LEU A 52 13.73 14.92 2.76
N PRO A 53 13.67 16.14 2.19
CA PRO A 53 12.45 16.93 2.14
C PRO A 53 11.30 16.24 1.38
N GLY A 54 11.61 15.32 0.46
CA GLY A 54 10.63 14.52 -0.29
C GLY A 54 10.22 13.18 0.36
N GLY A 55 10.68 12.85 1.57
CA GLY A 55 10.43 11.52 2.15
C GLY A 55 8.96 11.23 2.47
N PHE A 56 8.09 12.26 2.52
CA PHE A 56 6.64 12.09 2.66
C PHE A 56 6.00 11.34 1.47
N VAL A 57 6.61 11.39 0.28
CA VAL A 57 6.19 10.64 -0.92
C VAL A 57 6.21 9.13 -0.68
N GLY A 58 6.96 8.67 0.33
CA GLY A 58 6.94 7.26 0.74
C GLY A 58 5.54 6.76 1.09
N VAL A 59 4.65 7.60 1.62
CA VAL A 59 3.26 7.19 1.91
C VAL A 59 2.51 6.85 0.61
N ASP A 60 2.62 7.72 -0.40
CA ASP A 60 1.93 7.54 -1.68
C ASP A 60 2.43 6.26 -2.39
N VAL A 61 3.75 6.03 -2.36
CA VAL A 61 4.35 4.79 -2.89
C VAL A 61 3.87 3.56 -2.13
N PHE A 62 3.78 3.64 -0.80
CA PHE A 62 3.26 2.54 0.01
C PHE A 62 1.82 2.17 -0.37
N PHE A 63 0.95 3.17 -0.60
CA PHE A 63 -0.43 2.95 -1.02
C PHE A 63 -0.54 2.40 -2.45
N VAL A 64 0.25 2.92 -3.39
CA VAL A 64 0.34 2.36 -4.76
C VAL A 64 0.76 0.90 -4.73
N VAL A 65 1.82 0.57 -3.99
CA VAL A 65 2.31 -0.82 -3.88
C VAL A 65 1.26 -1.72 -3.21
N SER A 66 0.55 -1.22 -2.22
CA SER A 66 -0.53 -1.95 -1.54
C SER A 66 -1.68 -2.25 -2.49
N GLY A 67 -2.15 -1.25 -3.24
CA GLY A 67 -3.19 -1.40 -4.27
C GLY A 67 -2.81 -2.37 -5.39
N PHE A 68 -1.54 -2.36 -5.80
CA PHE A 68 -1.00 -3.34 -6.74
C PHE A 68 -1.05 -4.76 -6.17
N LEU A 69 -0.49 -4.98 -4.98
CA LEU A 69 -0.37 -6.30 -4.38
C LEU A 69 -1.72 -6.96 -4.13
N ILE A 70 -2.68 -6.19 -3.60
CA ILE A 70 -4.00 -6.73 -3.30
C ILE A 70 -4.75 -7.10 -4.56
N THR A 71 -4.75 -6.23 -5.57
CA THR A 71 -5.41 -6.49 -6.84
C THR A 71 -4.80 -7.71 -7.52
N ALA A 72 -3.47 -7.82 -7.50
CA ALA A 72 -2.77 -8.98 -8.04
C ALA A 72 -3.11 -10.27 -7.29
N HIS A 73 -3.28 -10.21 -5.96
CA HIS A 73 -3.69 -11.35 -5.15
C HIS A 73 -5.11 -11.82 -5.47
N LEU A 74 -6.06 -10.88 -5.51
CA LEU A 74 -7.47 -11.15 -5.83
C LEU A 74 -7.61 -11.69 -7.26
N LEU A 75 -6.90 -11.11 -8.23
CA LEU A 75 -6.92 -11.56 -9.61
C LEU A 75 -6.34 -12.97 -9.76
N ARG A 76 -5.22 -13.27 -9.08
CA ARG A 76 -4.64 -14.63 -9.07
C ARG A 76 -5.60 -15.65 -8.44
N GLU A 77 -6.25 -15.29 -7.33
CA GLU A 77 -7.23 -16.17 -6.67
C GLU A 77 -8.42 -16.47 -7.59
N HIS A 78 -8.94 -15.42 -8.26
CA HIS A 78 -10.01 -15.55 -9.23
C HIS A 78 -9.59 -16.39 -10.45
N THR A 79 -8.41 -16.15 -11.04
CA THR A 79 -7.91 -16.94 -12.17
C THR A 79 -7.75 -18.42 -11.80
N ARG A 80 -7.30 -18.72 -10.58
CA ARG A 80 -7.08 -20.11 -10.15
C ARG A 80 -8.35 -20.84 -9.74
N THR A 81 -9.31 -20.15 -9.11
CA THR A 81 -10.46 -20.79 -8.45
C THR A 81 -11.81 -20.40 -9.04
N GLY A 82 -11.85 -19.47 -10.00
CA GLY A 82 -13.06 -18.93 -10.61
C GLY A 82 -13.86 -17.99 -9.70
N ARG A 83 -13.43 -17.78 -8.45
CA ARG A 83 -14.14 -16.95 -7.46
C ARG A 83 -13.17 -16.23 -6.53
N ILE A 84 -13.67 -15.21 -5.84
CA ILE A 84 -12.93 -14.52 -4.77
C ILE A 84 -13.57 -14.91 -3.44
N ALA A 85 -12.85 -15.63 -2.57
CA ALA A 85 -13.36 -16.01 -1.26
C ALA A 85 -13.14 -14.88 -0.24
N LEU A 86 -14.06 -13.90 -0.23
CA LEU A 86 -13.98 -12.68 0.60
C LEU A 86 -13.75 -12.97 2.08
N THR A 87 -14.52 -13.90 2.67
CA THR A 87 -14.40 -14.27 4.08
C THR A 87 -13.00 -14.81 4.40
N ARG A 88 -12.47 -15.68 3.54
CA ARG A 88 -11.11 -16.22 3.70
C ARG A 88 -10.06 -15.13 3.48
N PHE A 89 -10.29 -14.21 2.56
CA PHE A 89 -9.41 -13.08 2.31
C PHE A 89 -9.30 -12.17 3.55
N TRP A 90 -10.43 -11.70 4.09
CA TRP A 90 -10.44 -10.85 5.29
C TRP A 90 -9.96 -11.60 6.53
N ALA A 91 -10.33 -12.87 6.73
CA ALA A 91 -9.87 -13.66 7.87
C ALA A 91 -8.34 -13.89 7.89
N ARG A 92 -7.69 -13.98 6.72
CA ARG A 92 -6.21 -14.03 6.65
C ARG A 92 -5.60 -12.69 7.04
N ARG A 93 -6.18 -11.58 6.60
CA ARG A 93 -5.70 -10.22 6.92
C ARG A 93 -5.87 -9.92 8.41
N ALA A 94 -7.05 -10.18 8.96
CA ALA A 94 -7.37 -10.01 10.38
C ALA A 94 -6.42 -10.79 11.29
N ARG A 95 -6.19 -12.10 11.02
CA ARG A 95 -5.25 -12.93 11.80
C ARG A 95 -3.79 -12.45 11.72
N ARG A 96 -3.42 -11.75 10.65
CA ARG A 96 -2.06 -11.22 10.47
C ARG A 96 -1.86 -9.88 11.16
N LEU A 97 -2.89 -9.03 11.19
CA LEU A 97 -2.76 -7.64 11.65
C LEU A 97 -3.29 -7.40 13.05
N LEU A 98 -4.51 -7.88 13.36
CA LEU A 98 -5.18 -7.56 14.62
C LEU A 98 -4.32 -7.87 15.85
N PRO A 99 -3.64 -9.03 15.95
CA PRO A 99 -2.86 -9.32 17.16
C PRO A 99 -1.76 -8.29 17.41
N ALA A 100 -1.00 -7.94 16.37
CA ALA A 100 0.10 -7.00 16.48
C ALA A 100 -0.40 -5.57 16.71
N SER A 101 -1.43 -5.13 15.97
CA SER A 101 -1.97 -3.77 16.11
C SER A 101 -2.64 -3.56 17.47
N MET A 102 -3.42 -4.53 17.94
CA MET A 102 -4.06 -4.45 19.26
C MET A 102 -3.02 -4.47 20.39
N LEU A 103 -1.97 -5.29 20.28
CA LEU A 103 -0.89 -5.29 21.27
C LEU A 103 -0.23 -3.91 21.39
N VAL A 104 0.12 -3.30 20.25
CA VAL A 104 0.72 -1.95 20.22
C VAL A 104 -0.23 -0.93 20.84
N LEU A 105 -1.52 -0.96 20.52
CA LEU A 105 -2.51 -0.05 21.09
C LEU A 105 -2.69 -0.25 22.60
N LEU A 106 -2.71 -1.49 23.09
CA LEU A 106 -2.80 -1.78 24.53
C LEU A 106 -1.57 -1.27 25.30
N VAL A 107 -0.37 -1.53 24.77
CA VAL A 107 0.88 -1.00 25.37
C VAL A 107 0.88 0.53 25.33
N THR A 108 0.41 1.13 24.23
CA THR A 108 0.32 2.58 24.08
C THR A 108 -0.68 3.18 25.08
N ALA A 109 -1.84 2.55 25.27
CA ALA A 109 -2.83 2.95 26.28
C ALA A 109 -2.26 2.89 27.70
N GLY A 110 -1.53 1.82 28.03
CA GLY A 110 -0.80 1.70 29.29
C GLY A 110 0.25 2.80 29.48
N ALA A 111 1.02 3.12 28.44
CA ALA A 111 1.99 4.21 28.48
C ALA A 111 1.32 5.59 28.63
N VAL A 112 0.20 5.84 27.94
CA VAL A 112 -0.59 7.06 28.10
C VAL A 112 -1.08 7.20 29.54
N TYR A 113 -1.61 6.12 30.12
CA TYR A 113 -2.08 6.12 31.50
C TYR A 113 -0.95 6.43 32.51
N LEU A 114 0.25 5.87 32.30
CA LEU A 114 1.38 6.02 33.22
C LEU A 114 2.15 7.34 33.08
N PHE A 115 2.28 7.87 31.86
CA PHE A 115 3.22 8.95 31.57
C PHE A 115 2.57 10.25 31.06
N VAL A 116 1.28 10.25 30.71
CA VAL A 116 0.60 11.43 30.13
C VAL A 116 -0.36 12.05 31.15
N PRO A 117 -0.39 13.39 31.31
CA PRO A 117 -1.33 14.07 32.20
C PRO A 117 -2.80 13.74 31.89
N PRO A 118 -3.66 13.58 32.94
CA PRO A 118 -5.08 13.22 32.77
C PRO A 118 -5.89 14.15 31.86
N SER A 119 -5.48 15.43 31.75
CA SER A 119 -6.13 16.40 30.87
C SER A 119 -6.08 16.03 29.38
N ARG A 120 -5.16 15.14 28.97
CA ARG A 120 -5.05 14.67 27.57
C ARG A 120 -5.65 13.30 27.31
N TRP A 121 -6.12 12.60 28.35
CA TRP A 121 -6.70 11.27 28.19
C TRP A 121 -7.94 11.24 27.29
N PRO A 122 -8.84 12.25 27.29
CA PRO A 122 -9.97 12.24 26.37
C PRO A 122 -9.54 12.25 24.89
N GLN A 123 -8.51 13.04 24.55
CA GLN A 123 -7.99 13.10 23.19
C GLN A 123 -7.31 11.78 22.80
N PHE A 124 -6.27 11.37 23.55
CA PHE A 124 -5.48 10.18 23.20
C PHE A 124 -6.29 8.89 23.33
N GLY A 125 -7.21 8.81 24.29
CA GLY A 125 -8.14 7.69 24.40
C GLY A 125 -9.06 7.59 23.18
N GLY A 126 -9.58 8.73 22.69
CA GLY A 126 -10.37 8.78 21.47
C GLY A 126 -9.60 8.31 20.24
N GLU A 127 -8.35 8.75 20.08
CA GLU A 127 -7.45 8.34 18.99
C GLU A 127 -7.03 6.87 19.08
N ILE A 128 -6.79 6.33 20.29
CA ILE A 128 -6.54 4.89 20.48
C ILE A 128 -7.76 4.07 20.04
N ILE A 129 -8.97 4.49 20.42
CA ILE A 129 -10.21 3.83 20.01
C ILE A 129 -10.40 3.94 18.50
N ALA A 130 -10.21 5.12 17.91
CA ALA A 130 -10.29 5.33 16.48
C ALA A 130 -9.28 4.45 15.73
N SER A 131 -8.05 4.36 16.23
CA SER A 131 -7.01 3.47 15.71
C SER A 131 -7.38 2.00 15.81
N ALA A 132 -8.00 1.57 16.91
CA ALA A 132 -8.47 0.19 17.09
C ALA A 132 -9.56 -0.19 16.07
N LEU A 133 -10.38 0.79 15.69
CA LEU A 133 -11.45 0.65 14.70
C LEU A 133 -11.00 0.96 13.26
N TYR A 134 -9.69 1.17 13.03
CA TYR A 134 -9.14 1.59 11.74
C TYR A 134 -9.73 2.90 11.20
N GLY A 135 -10.18 3.81 12.09
CA GLY A 135 -10.76 5.12 11.79
C GLY A 135 -9.90 6.32 12.23
N GLU A 136 -8.66 6.09 12.65
CA GLU A 136 -7.73 7.15 13.10
C GLU A 136 -7.56 8.28 12.07
N ASN A 137 -7.49 7.92 10.79
CA ASN A 137 -7.33 8.90 9.74
C ASN A 137 -8.50 9.88 9.67
N TRP A 138 -9.74 9.44 9.92
CA TRP A 138 -10.87 10.36 9.98
C TRP A 138 -10.86 11.18 11.27
N ALA A 139 -10.51 10.58 12.41
CA ALA A 139 -10.34 11.31 13.66
C ALA A 139 -9.34 12.47 13.51
N LEU A 140 -8.17 12.20 12.93
CA LEU A 140 -7.17 13.23 12.62
C LEU A 140 -7.67 14.25 11.59
N ALA A 141 -8.42 13.82 10.58
CA ALA A 141 -9.00 14.72 9.58
C ALA A 141 -9.96 15.73 10.22
N TRP A 142 -10.85 15.29 11.11
CA TRP A 142 -11.76 16.19 11.82
C TRP A 142 -11.05 17.10 12.81
N GLN A 143 -10.11 16.56 13.59
CA GLN A 143 -9.29 17.36 14.51
C GLN A 143 -8.43 18.40 13.78
N SER A 144 -8.08 18.16 12.51
CA SER A 144 -7.29 19.09 11.71
C SER A 144 -8.04 20.36 11.29
N VAL A 145 -9.37 20.40 11.44
CA VAL A 145 -10.18 21.62 11.29
C VAL A 145 -10.05 22.52 12.51
N ASP A 146 -9.97 21.90 13.70
CA ASP A 146 -9.81 22.58 14.99
C ASP A 146 -8.35 22.99 15.27
N TYR A 147 -7.47 22.93 14.26
CA TYR A 147 -6.02 23.26 14.36
C TYR A 147 -5.76 24.69 14.83
N MET A 148 -6.74 25.61 14.74
CA MET A 148 -6.66 26.95 15.31
C MET A 148 -6.72 26.97 16.85
N ALA A 149 -7.05 25.85 17.50
CA ALA A 149 -6.82 25.63 18.93
C ALA A 149 -5.39 25.09 19.14
N LEU A 150 -4.42 25.99 19.20
CA LEU A 150 -2.94 25.86 19.27
C LEU A 150 -2.32 24.89 20.33
N SER A 151 -3.04 23.90 20.85
CA SER A 151 -2.58 23.04 21.95
C SER A 151 -2.49 21.54 21.63
N ASN A 152 -2.80 21.12 20.40
CA ASN A 152 -2.83 19.69 20.08
C ASN A 152 -1.44 19.10 19.82
N VAL A 153 -0.96 18.29 20.76
CA VAL A 153 0.31 17.55 20.63
C VAL A 153 0.08 16.37 19.69
N LYS A 154 1.09 16.02 18.89
CA LYS A 154 1.03 14.86 17.98
C LYS A 154 0.60 13.61 18.74
N SER A 155 -0.41 12.93 18.19
CA SER A 155 -0.97 11.71 18.76
C SER A 155 0.09 10.60 18.86
N PRO A 156 0.14 9.82 19.95
CA PRO A 156 0.99 8.63 20.03
C PRO A 156 0.57 7.55 19.02
N THR A 157 -0.68 7.55 18.59
CA THR A 157 -1.23 6.62 17.59
C THR A 157 -1.31 7.20 16.20
N GLN A 158 -0.81 8.43 15.96
CA GLN A 158 -0.95 9.12 14.68
C GLN A 158 -0.58 8.22 13.49
N HIS A 159 0.52 7.47 13.59
CA HIS A 159 1.02 6.57 12.55
C HIS A 159 0.03 5.46 12.12
N PHE A 160 -1.01 5.16 12.90
CA PHE A 160 -2.09 4.24 12.53
C PHE A 160 -2.99 4.78 11.42
N TRP A 161 -2.93 6.07 11.10
CA TRP A 161 -3.76 6.65 10.04
C TRP A 161 -3.53 5.95 8.69
N THR A 162 -2.27 5.64 8.33
CA THR A 162 -1.96 4.96 7.07
C THR A 162 -2.51 3.53 7.07
N LEU A 163 -2.39 2.84 8.21
CA LEU A 163 -2.95 1.50 8.40
C LEU A 163 -4.47 1.53 8.29
N GLY A 164 -5.14 2.53 8.86
CA GLY A 164 -6.58 2.72 8.77
C GLY A 164 -7.06 2.86 7.33
N VAL A 165 -6.42 3.75 6.55
CA VAL A 165 -6.71 3.92 5.12
C VAL A 165 -6.45 2.62 4.34
N GLU A 166 -5.35 1.91 4.63
CA GLU A 166 -5.05 0.62 4.00
C GLU A 166 -6.15 -0.41 4.27
N GLU A 167 -6.59 -0.58 5.53
CA GLU A 167 -7.62 -1.55 5.91
C GLU A 167 -9.00 -1.20 5.37
N GLN A 168 -9.38 0.08 5.37
CA GLN A 168 -10.61 0.55 4.72
C GLN A 168 -10.58 0.16 3.24
N PHE A 169 -9.47 0.39 2.55
CA PHE A 169 -9.31 -0.05 1.16
C PHE A 169 -9.44 -1.58 1.03
N TYR A 170 -8.82 -2.39 1.89
CA TYR A 170 -8.96 -3.86 1.82
C TYR A 170 -10.38 -4.39 2.03
N ILE A 171 -11.21 -3.66 2.80
CA ILE A 171 -12.60 -4.03 3.02
C ILE A 171 -13.41 -3.73 1.75
N PHE A 172 -13.31 -2.50 1.22
CA PHE A 172 -14.15 -2.05 0.11
C PHE A 172 -13.66 -2.50 -1.26
N TRP A 173 -12.36 -2.69 -1.45
CA TRP A 173 -11.77 -2.96 -2.76
C TRP A 173 -12.27 -4.25 -3.41
N PRO A 174 -12.29 -5.43 -2.73
CA PRO A 174 -12.84 -6.64 -3.31
C PRO A 174 -14.31 -6.49 -3.70
N LEU A 175 -15.10 -5.75 -2.91
CA LEU A 175 -16.51 -5.49 -3.18
C LEU A 175 -16.68 -4.61 -4.43
N LEU A 176 -15.86 -3.57 -4.57
CA LEU A 176 -15.84 -2.72 -5.75
C LEU A 176 -15.47 -3.51 -7.02
N LEU A 177 -14.46 -4.38 -6.95
CA LEU A 177 -14.10 -5.24 -8.09
C LEU A 177 -15.24 -6.17 -8.49
N LEU A 178 -15.94 -6.77 -7.52
CA LEU A 178 -17.11 -7.61 -7.77
C LEU A 178 -18.27 -6.81 -8.37
N LEU A 179 -18.51 -5.59 -7.88
CA LEU A 179 -19.52 -4.68 -8.41
C LEU A 179 -19.22 -4.32 -9.88
N ILE A 180 -17.99 -3.92 -10.20
CA ILE A 180 -17.57 -3.61 -11.57
C ILE A 180 -17.72 -4.85 -12.48
N ALA A 181 -17.32 -6.03 -11.99
CA ALA A 181 -17.46 -7.27 -12.74
C ALA A 181 -18.94 -7.65 -12.99
N MET A 182 -19.81 -7.44 -11.99
CA MET A 182 -21.25 -7.68 -12.07
C MET A 182 -21.92 -6.74 -13.08
N LEU A 183 -21.63 -5.43 -13.02
CA LEU A 183 -22.16 -4.46 -13.99
C LEU A 183 -21.65 -4.75 -15.41
N GLY A 184 -20.42 -5.25 -15.53
CA GLY A 184 -19.83 -5.65 -16.81
C GLY A 184 -20.37 -6.95 -17.41
N ARG A 185 -21.21 -7.71 -16.70
CA ARG A 185 -21.73 -9.00 -17.19
C ARG A 185 -22.60 -8.85 -18.45
N TRP A 186 -23.13 -7.65 -18.70
CA TRP A 186 -23.98 -7.33 -19.87
C TRP A 186 -23.20 -6.67 -21.02
N ALA A 187 -21.91 -6.40 -20.84
CA ALA A 187 -21.10 -5.66 -21.81
C ALA A 187 -20.65 -6.48 -23.05
N GLY A 188 -21.08 -7.74 -23.17
CA GLY A 188 -20.77 -8.62 -24.31
C GLY A 188 -19.27 -8.65 -24.66
N ARG A 189 -18.94 -8.32 -25.91
CA ARG A 189 -17.55 -8.28 -26.43
C ARG A 189 -16.65 -7.25 -25.73
N ARG A 190 -17.21 -6.25 -25.05
CA ARG A 190 -16.47 -5.20 -24.32
C ARG A 190 -16.23 -5.54 -22.84
N ARG A 191 -16.64 -6.73 -22.37
CA ARG A 191 -16.48 -7.16 -20.96
C ARG A 191 -15.04 -7.06 -20.47
N SER A 192 -14.06 -7.32 -21.33
CA SER A 192 -12.65 -7.18 -20.98
C SER A 192 -12.25 -5.73 -20.67
N LEU A 193 -12.95 -4.71 -21.17
CA LEU A 193 -12.61 -3.30 -20.90
C LEU A 193 -13.29 -2.75 -19.64
N VAL A 194 -14.36 -3.39 -19.15
CA VAL A 194 -15.16 -2.87 -18.03
C VAL A 194 -14.33 -2.72 -16.76
N MET A 195 -13.52 -3.74 -16.41
CA MET A 195 -12.70 -3.70 -15.20
C MET A 195 -11.68 -2.54 -15.17
N PRO A 196 -10.78 -2.39 -16.17
CA PRO A 196 -9.80 -1.31 -16.15
C PRO A 196 -10.45 0.06 -16.30
N LEU A 197 -11.53 0.19 -17.08
CA LEU A 197 -12.24 1.48 -17.20
C LEU A 197 -12.97 1.85 -15.91
N GLY A 198 -13.60 0.89 -15.23
CA GLY A 198 -14.26 1.13 -13.94
C GLY A 198 -13.27 1.56 -12.87
N ILE A 199 -12.09 0.94 -12.82
CA ILE A 199 -11.05 1.36 -11.89
C ILE A 199 -10.44 2.71 -12.30
N ALA A 200 -10.21 2.95 -13.59
CA ALA A 200 -9.71 4.23 -14.08
C ALA A 200 -10.67 5.36 -13.73
N PHE A 201 -11.97 5.12 -13.83
CA PHE A 201 -12.99 6.06 -13.37
C PHE A 201 -12.84 6.36 -11.87
N VAL A 202 -12.72 5.34 -11.01
CA VAL A 202 -12.51 5.54 -9.56
C VAL A 202 -11.23 6.32 -9.26
N VAL A 203 -10.14 6.03 -9.97
CA VAL A 203 -8.87 6.76 -9.85
C VAL A 203 -9.04 8.23 -10.21
N VAL A 204 -9.65 8.52 -11.36
CA VAL A 204 -9.86 9.90 -11.83
C VAL A 204 -10.77 10.66 -10.87
N VAL A 205 -11.89 10.07 -10.45
CA VAL A 205 -12.82 10.70 -9.51
C VAL A 205 -12.14 10.99 -8.17
N SER A 206 -11.40 10.03 -7.62
CA SER A 206 -10.68 10.21 -6.36
C SER A 206 -9.55 11.24 -6.48
N LEU A 207 -8.83 11.28 -7.60
CA LEU A 207 -7.77 12.26 -7.86
C LEU A 207 -8.33 13.68 -8.00
N VAL A 208 -9.40 13.85 -8.80
CA VAL A 208 -10.08 15.14 -8.94
C VAL A 208 -10.60 15.60 -7.58
N HIS A 209 -11.24 14.71 -6.82
CA HIS A 209 -11.68 15.02 -5.47
C HIS A 209 -10.50 15.39 -4.55
N SER A 210 -9.36 14.70 -4.65
CA SER A 210 -8.14 15.04 -3.91
C SER A 210 -7.67 16.47 -4.22
N VAL A 211 -7.59 16.84 -5.50
CA VAL A 211 -7.13 18.18 -5.92
C VAL A 211 -8.09 19.25 -5.42
N LEU A 212 -9.39 19.07 -5.64
CA LEU A 212 -10.40 20.05 -5.24
C LEU A 212 -10.50 20.19 -3.71
N PHE A 213 -10.44 19.08 -2.98
CA PHE A 213 -10.57 19.09 -1.52
C PHE A 213 -9.30 19.63 -0.85
N THR A 214 -8.12 19.39 -1.42
CA THR A 214 -6.86 19.98 -0.93
C THR A 214 -6.89 21.50 -1.02
N ALA A 215 -7.52 22.06 -2.06
CA ALA A 215 -7.68 23.51 -2.19
C ALA A 215 -8.57 24.12 -1.10
N ALA A 216 -9.52 23.34 -0.56
CA ALA A 216 -10.39 23.78 0.53
C ALA A 216 -9.76 23.54 1.92
N SER A 217 -9.14 22.38 2.14
CA SER A 217 -8.46 22.03 3.38
C SER A 217 -7.38 20.98 3.13
N GLN A 218 -6.12 21.43 3.07
CA GLN A 218 -4.98 20.55 2.84
C GLN A 218 -4.79 19.52 3.98
N SER A 219 -5.01 19.94 5.23
CA SER A 219 -4.83 19.07 6.40
C SER A 219 -5.87 17.95 6.45
N MET A 220 -7.14 18.25 6.16
CA MET A 220 -8.20 17.24 6.10
C MET A 220 -8.00 16.32 4.90
N ALA A 221 -7.74 16.88 3.71
CA ALA A 221 -7.50 16.11 2.50
C ALA A 221 -6.30 15.16 2.64
N TYR A 222 -5.32 15.48 3.49
CA TYR A 222 -4.18 14.62 3.74
C TYR A 222 -4.57 13.27 4.36
N PHE A 223 -5.54 13.25 5.29
CA PHE A 223 -5.94 12.04 6.03
C PHE A 223 -7.21 11.36 5.48
N PHE A 224 -8.03 12.08 4.72
CA PHE A 224 -9.32 11.55 4.27
C PHE A 224 -9.15 10.41 3.26
N THR A 225 -9.93 9.34 3.39
CA THR A 225 -9.75 8.13 2.57
C THR A 225 -10.04 8.40 1.09
N SER A 226 -11.12 9.14 0.80
CA SER A 226 -11.57 9.39 -0.58
C SER A 226 -10.58 10.20 -1.42
N THR A 227 -9.68 10.95 -0.78
CA THR A 227 -8.60 11.69 -1.48
C THR A 227 -7.34 10.84 -1.67
N ARG A 228 -7.29 9.64 -1.08
CA ARG A 228 -6.15 8.69 -1.17
C ARG A 228 -6.43 7.46 -2.01
N VAL A 229 -7.71 7.14 -2.29
CA VAL A 229 -8.09 5.96 -3.09
C VAL A 229 -7.41 5.92 -4.46
N TRP A 230 -7.11 7.08 -5.08
CA TRP A 230 -6.45 7.13 -6.38
C TRP A 230 -5.04 6.50 -6.36
N GLU A 231 -4.29 6.58 -5.25
CA GLU A 231 -2.95 5.98 -5.11
C GLU A 231 -3.06 4.45 -5.19
N PHE A 232 -3.95 3.86 -4.39
CA PHE A 232 -4.23 2.43 -4.44
C PHE A 232 -4.79 2.00 -5.80
N GLY A 233 -5.71 2.78 -6.36
CA GLY A 233 -6.32 2.51 -7.66
C GLY A 233 -5.31 2.55 -8.80
N ALA A 234 -4.31 3.45 -8.76
CA ALA A 234 -3.22 3.49 -9.73
C ALA A 234 -2.39 2.20 -9.69
N GLY A 235 -2.05 1.73 -8.49
CA GLY A 235 -1.42 0.42 -8.31
C GLY A 235 -2.26 -0.74 -8.83
N ALA A 236 -3.57 -0.69 -8.60
CA ALA A 236 -4.50 -1.70 -9.09
C ALA A 236 -4.62 -1.72 -10.63
N LEU A 237 -4.69 -0.55 -11.27
CA LEU A 237 -4.66 -0.45 -12.74
C LEU A 237 -3.40 -1.08 -13.29
N LEU A 238 -2.24 -0.74 -12.72
CA LEU A 238 -0.97 -1.32 -13.11
C LEU A 238 -1.01 -2.85 -13.00
N SER A 239 -1.55 -3.40 -11.90
CA SER A 239 -1.71 -4.85 -11.74
C SER A 239 -2.55 -5.48 -12.86
N ILE A 240 -3.66 -4.86 -13.26
CA ILE A 240 -4.56 -5.42 -14.26
C ILE A 240 -3.98 -5.30 -15.67
N LEU A 241 -3.35 -4.17 -15.99
CA LEU A 241 -2.69 -3.95 -17.27
C LEU A 241 -1.54 -4.95 -17.46
N LEU A 242 -0.76 -5.19 -16.41
CA LEU A 242 0.32 -6.18 -16.44
C LEU A 242 -0.21 -7.61 -16.54
N ALA A 243 -1.31 -7.96 -15.85
CA ALA A 243 -1.90 -9.29 -15.95
C ALA A 243 -2.45 -9.61 -17.36
N ARG A 244 -2.74 -8.60 -18.19
CA ARG A 244 -3.18 -8.80 -19.58
C ARG A 244 -2.04 -9.05 -20.56
N LYS A 245 -0.84 -8.53 -20.27
CA LYS A 245 0.34 -8.82 -21.08
C LYS A 245 0.91 -10.15 -20.59
N SER A 246 0.75 -11.21 -21.38
CA SER A 246 1.11 -12.60 -21.04
C SER A 246 2.60 -12.86 -20.83
N SER A 247 3.47 -11.86 -20.91
CA SER A 247 4.89 -11.99 -20.59
C SER A 247 5.49 -10.62 -20.30
N PHE A 248 5.73 -10.28 -19.03
CA PHE A 248 6.76 -9.29 -18.71
C PHE A 248 7.33 -9.33 -17.28
N SER A 249 8.64 -9.11 -17.24
CA SER A 249 9.54 -8.90 -16.09
C SER A 249 9.45 -7.46 -15.56
N LEU A 250 9.80 -7.24 -14.28
CA LEU A 250 9.60 -6.03 -13.48
C LEU A 250 10.39 -4.76 -13.91
N ARG A 251 10.81 -4.63 -15.17
CA ARG A 251 11.43 -3.42 -15.73
C ARG A 251 10.61 -2.10 -15.60
N PRO A 252 9.28 -2.06 -15.37
CA PRO A 252 8.60 -0.78 -15.10
C PRO A 252 8.96 -0.17 -13.74
N LEU A 253 9.47 -0.97 -12.79
CA LEU A 253 9.89 -0.47 -11.48
C LEU A 253 11.23 0.29 -11.55
N THR A 254 12.06 0.04 -12.57
CA THR A 254 13.22 0.89 -12.84
C THR A 254 12.79 2.24 -13.40
N ALA A 255 11.65 2.34 -14.09
CA ALA A 255 11.06 3.61 -14.50
C ALA A 255 10.50 4.42 -13.31
N ALA A 256 9.96 3.74 -12.29
CA ALA A 256 9.61 4.34 -11.01
C ALA A 256 10.88 4.84 -10.28
N ALA A 257 11.95 4.05 -10.21
CA ALA A 257 13.23 4.49 -9.66
C ALA A 257 13.87 5.65 -10.45
N LEU A 258 13.67 5.71 -11.77
CA LEU A 258 14.11 6.82 -12.62
C LEU A 258 13.27 8.10 -12.40
N SER A 259 12.00 7.97 -12.00
CA SER A 259 11.19 9.14 -11.61
C SER A 259 11.67 9.76 -10.29
N TRP A 260 12.25 8.95 -9.40
CA TRP A 260 12.93 9.44 -8.19
C TRP A 260 14.23 10.21 -8.53
N LEU A 261 14.95 9.79 -9.57
CA LEU A 261 16.14 10.53 -10.04
C LEU A 261 15.77 11.87 -10.69
N GLY A 262 14.64 11.95 -11.39
CA GLY A 262 14.11 13.21 -11.92
C GLY A 262 13.77 14.21 -10.82
N PHE A 263 13.18 13.76 -9.71
CA PHE A 263 12.85 14.61 -8.56
C PHE A 263 14.06 15.05 -7.74
N ALA A 264 15.11 14.23 -7.64
CA ALA A 264 16.35 14.62 -6.96
C ALA A 264 17.14 15.70 -7.73
N SER A 265 16.95 15.80 -9.05
CA SER A 265 17.61 16.82 -9.88
C SER A 265 16.96 18.21 -9.81
N SER A 266 15.70 18.31 -9.39
CA SER A 266 14.97 19.58 -9.31
C SER A 266 15.13 20.30 -7.97
N SER A 267 15.71 19.66 -6.96
CA SER A 267 15.96 20.24 -5.63
C SER A 267 17.41 20.67 -5.42
N ARG A 268 18.01 21.41 -6.36
CA ARG A 268 19.21 22.19 -6.05
C ARG A 268 18.79 23.50 -5.40
N PRO A 269 19.19 23.80 -4.15
CA PRO A 269 18.94 25.11 -3.57
C PRO A 269 19.77 26.15 -4.32
N SER A 270 19.09 27.12 -4.92
CA SER A 270 19.72 28.34 -5.40
C SER A 270 20.27 29.11 -4.20
N CYS A 271 21.57 28.97 -3.91
CA CYS A 271 22.26 29.93 -3.05
C CYS A 271 22.30 31.28 -3.79
N SER A 272 21.37 32.19 -3.49
CA SER A 272 21.61 33.61 -3.73
C SER A 272 22.32 34.18 -2.51
N SER A 273 23.63 34.34 -2.64
CA SER A 273 24.41 35.30 -1.87
C SER A 273 23.89 36.71 -2.14
N ALA A 274 23.60 37.48 -1.09
CA ALA A 274 23.67 38.94 -1.13
C ALA A 274 23.94 39.49 0.28
N PRO A 275 24.70 40.59 0.39
CA PRO A 275 25.53 40.97 1.54
C PRO A 275 24.78 41.57 2.72
#